data_AF-A0A6B0QZ66-F1
#
_entry.id   AF-A0A6B0QZ66-F1
#
_cell.length_a   1.000
_cell.length_b   1.000
_cell.length_c   1.000
_cell.angle_alpha   90.00
_cell.angle_beta   90.00
_cell.angle_gamma   90.00
#
_symmetry.space_group_name_H-M   'P 1'
#
loop_
_entity.id
_entity.type
_entity.pdbx_description
1 polymer ?
#
loop_
_entity_poly.entity_id
_entity_poly.type
_entity_poly.pdbx_seq_one_letter_code
_entity_poly.pdbx_strand_id
1 'polypeptide(L)'
;MSEAYFRVESGALGPEENFLSLDDILMSHEKLSVRTEIPMPRLGAFFLDRSGGAETDNAIPEGTKLELPLWLAKGLFDNKRRILSVELPKIYQEGWRTVFSADANVVDLHKMGPHFYGQVIDMKTYGIAHDSGDRRASHQMLLLPRGVYDLCDQCIVILGQPTTFVGRFRRIMDSSQNAYNEDTSALVARLDEMERGLFQTGQKGLNDFQCWEKGQASQLTASNLVQNYAKRKFTDMED
;
A
#
# COMPACT_ATOMS: atom_id res chain seq x y z
N MET A 1 -3.97 13.38 20.73
CA MET A 1 -5.35 12.84 20.61
C MET A 1 -5.33 11.30 20.49
N SER A 2 -4.23 10.63 20.87
CA SER A 2 -3.86 9.30 20.37
C SER A 2 -3.79 8.18 21.41
N GLU A 3 -3.76 8.46 22.71
CA GLU A 3 -3.46 7.41 23.72
C GLU A 3 -4.61 6.43 23.98
N ALA A 4 -5.86 6.83 23.76
CA ALA A 4 -7.04 5.97 24.02
C ALA A 4 -7.76 5.52 22.74
N TYR A 5 -7.30 5.94 21.57
CA TYR A 5 -7.85 5.50 20.29
C TYR A 5 -6.89 4.49 19.65
N PHE A 6 -7.29 3.21 19.70
CA PHE A 6 -6.55 2.12 19.09
C PHE A 6 -7.16 1.83 17.72
N ARG A 7 -6.53 2.34 16.67
CA ARG A 7 -6.91 2.03 15.29
C ARG A 7 -6.61 0.55 14.98
N VAL A 8 -7.36 -0.04 14.07
CA VAL A 8 -7.01 -1.36 13.51
C VAL A 8 -5.84 -1.15 12.54
N GLU A 9 -4.71 -1.79 12.84
CA GLU A 9 -3.50 -1.70 12.03
C GLU A 9 -3.65 -2.42 10.68
N SER A 10 -2.85 -2.02 9.69
CA SER A 10 -2.80 -2.65 8.37
C SER A 10 -2.31 -4.10 8.44
N GLY A 11 -2.99 -4.98 7.71
CA GLY A 11 -2.63 -6.38 7.48
C GLY A 11 -1.96 -6.61 6.12
N ALA A 12 -1.91 -5.60 5.23
CA ALA A 12 -1.47 -5.73 3.85
C ALA A 12 -0.03 -6.25 3.63
N LEU A 13 0.82 -6.23 4.66
CA LEU A 13 2.16 -6.84 4.59
C LEU A 13 2.15 -8.36 4.87
N GLY A 14 1.03 -8.88 5.38
CA GLY A 14 0.80 -10.28 5.68
C GLY A 14 0.17 -11.05 4.51
N PRO A 15 -0.32 -12.28 4.77
CA PRO A 15 -0.97 -13.09 3.75
C PRO A 15 -2.31 -12.52 3.29
N GLU A 16 -3.03 -11.80 4.15
CA GLU A 16 -4.32 -11.19 3.83
C GLU A 16 -4.44 -9.81 4.46
N GLU A 17 -5.21 -8.94 3.83
CA GLU A 17 -5.57 -7.62 4.34
C GLU A 17 -6.53 -7.71 5.53
N ASN A 18 -6.43 -6.75 6.45
CA ASN A 18 -7.33 -6.67 7.60
C ASN A 18 -8.65 -6.02 7.18
N PHE A 19 -9.75 -6.77 7.30
CA PHE A 19 -11.08 -6.33 6.90
C PHE A 19 -11.54 -5.01 7.54
N LEU A 20 -11.09 -4.71 8.76
CA LEU A 20 -11.46 -3.50 9.51
C LEU A 20 -10.38 -2.40 9.44
N SER A 21 -9.26 -2.64 8.77
CA SER A 21 -8.21 -1.63 8.63
C SER A 21 -8.61 -0.62 7.56
N LEU A 22 -8.65 0.66 7.95
CA LEU A 22 -8.93 1.74 7.00
C LEU A 22 -7.81 1.89 5.97
N ASP A 23 -6.56 1.66 6.37
CA ASP A 23 -5.40 1.76 5.48
C ASP A 23 -5.49 0.71 4.37
N ASP A 24 -5.90 -0.53 4.71
CA ASP A 24 -6.07 -1.62 3.74
C ASP A 24 -7.27 -1.39 2.80
N ILE A 25 -8.36 -0.85 3.32
CA ILE A 25 -9.53 -0.47 2.50
C ILE A 25 -9.14 0.63 1.50
N LEU A 26 -8.36 1.62 1.94
CA LEU A 26 -7.90 2.70 1.07
C LEU A 26 -6.89 2.19 0.03
N MET A 27 -5.98 1.32 0.44
CA MET A 27 -5.01 0.66 -0.46
C MET A 27 -5.72 -0.15 -1.55
N SER A 28 -6.70 -1.00 -1.18
CA SER A 28 -7.41 -1.85 -2.12
C SER A 28 -8.38 -1.09 -3.05
N HIS A 29 -8.67 0.17 -2.74
CA HIS A 29 -9.43 1.07 -3.62
C HIS A 29 -8.58 1.63 -4.77
N GLU A 30 -7.25 1.55 -4.70
CA GLU A 30 -6.38 2.01 -5.78
C GLU A 30 -6.68 1.28 -7.10
N LYS A 31 -6.63 2.05 -8.20
CA LYS A 31 -7.01 1.57 -9.54
C LYS A 31 -5.87 0.79 -10.18
N LEU A 32 -6.27 -0.24 -10.91
CA LEU A 32 -5.39 -1.17 -11.59
C LEU A 32 -5.85 -1.36 -13.03
N SER A 33 -4.89 -1.27 -13.96
CA SER A 33 -5.12 -1.54 -15.38
C SER A 33 -5.39 -3.03 -15.57
N VAL A 34 -6.54 -3.35 -16.15
CA VAL A 34 -6.96 -4.71 -16.48
C VAL A 34 -7.48 -4.77 -17.90
N ARG A 35 -7.44 -5.97 -18.49
CA ARG A 35 -8.00 -6.27 -19.80
C ARG A 35 -9.07 -7.34 -19.64
N THR A 36 -10.24 -7.10 -20.21
CA THR A 36 -11.32 -8.11 -20.24
C THR A 36 -10.96 -9.25 -21.18
N GLU A 37 -11.19 -10.49 -20.78
CA GLU A 37 -10.96 -11.69 -21.61
C GLU A 37 -12.27 -12.24 -22.19
N ILE A 38 -13.41 -11.78 -21.66
CA ILE A 38 -14.75 -12.09 -22.13
C ILE A 38 -15.57 -10.80 -22.25
N PRO A 39 -16.59 -10.76 -23.11
CA PRO A 39 -17.53 -9.65 -23.11
C PRO A 39 -18.33 -9.62 -21.79
N MET A 40 -18.49 -8.43 -21.20
CA MET A 40 -19.26 -8.24 -19.96
C MET A 40 -20.60 -7.56 -20.27
N PRO A 41 -21.72 -8.32 -20.34
CA PRO A 41 -23.02 -7.76 -20.70
C PRO A 41 -23.53 -6.79 -19.63
N ARG A 42 -24.31 -5.77 -20.05
CA ARG A 42 -24.98 -4.78 -19.19
C ARG A 42 -24.08 -3.87 -18.34
N LEU A 43 -22.75 -3.97 -18.47
CA LEU A 43 -21.79 -3.15 -17.73
C LEU A 43 -21.22 -1.97 -18.56
N GLY A 44 -21.57 -1.86 -19.84
CA GLY A 44 -21.13 -0.78 -20.72
C GLY A 44 -21.57 0.61 -20.27
N ALA A 45 -22.67 0.71 -19.50
CA ALA A 45 -23.13 1.98 -18.92
C ALA A 45 -22.10 2.63 -17.97
N PHE A 46 -21.25 1.84 -17.32
CA PHE A 46 -20.20 2.35 -16.43
C PHE A 46 -18.95 2.82 -17.21
N PHE A 47 -18.81 2.43 -18.48
CA PHE A 47 -17.63 2.68 -19.31
C PHE A 47 -18.03 3.27 -20.66
N LEU A 48 -18.70 4.44 -20.62
CA LEU A 48 -19.31 5.11 -21.77
C LEU A 48 -18.34 5.35 -22.95
N ASP A 49 -17.08 5.67 -22.67
CA ASP A 49 -16.04 5.86 -23.71
C ASP A 49 -15.62 4.58 -24.44
N ARG A 50 -16.09 3.41 -23.97
CA ARG A 50 -15.63 2.08 -24.42
C ARG A 50 -16.77 1.12 -24.73
N SER A 51 -18.01 1.60 -24.63
CA SER A 51 -19.18 0.88 -25.11
C SER A 51 -19.19 0.93 -26.63
N GLY A 52 -19.21 -0.24 -27.28
CA GLY A 52 -19.61 -0.31 -28.68
C GLY A 52 -21.00 0.33 -28.78
N GLY A 53 -21.13 1.38 -29.59
CA GLY A 53 -22.31 2.23 -29.60
C GLY A 53 -23.61 1.43 -29.80
N ALA A 54 -24.69 1.89 -29.14
CA ALA A 54 -26.10 1.58 -29.40
C ALA A 54 -26.48 0.12 -29.75
N GLU A 55 -25.76 -0.90 -29.27
CA GLU A 55 -26.23 -2.28 -29.31
C GLU A 55 -27.00 -2.65 -28.04
N THR A 56 -28.06 -3.44 -28.21
CA THR A 56 -29.18 -3.67 -27.28
C THR A 56 -28.84 -4.26 -25.91
N ASP A 57 -27.58 -4.64 -25.66
CA ASP A 57 -27.16 -5.29 -24.41
C ASP A 57 -26.14 -4.46 -23.59
N ASN A 58 -25.72 -3.28 -24.08
CA ASN A 58 -24.74 -2.39 -23.42
C ASN A 58 -23.56 -3.17 -22.83
N ALA A 59 -22.93 -4.04 -23.61
CA ALA A 59 -21.86 -4.91 -23.17
C ALA A 59 -20.49 -4.23 -23.31
N ILE A 60 -19.57 -4.53 -22.39
CA ILE A 60 -18.15 -4.20 -22.57
C ILE A 60 -17.54 -5.27 -23.49
N PRO A 61 -16.92 -4.91 -24.62
CA PRO A 61 -16.28 -5.89 -25.51
C PRO A 61 -15.14 -6.66 -24.83
N GLU A 62 -14.81 -7.84 -25.35
CA GLU A 62 -13.58 -8.53 -24.97
C GLU A 62 -12.33 -7.70 -25.36
N GLY A 63 -11.22 -7.93 -24.67
CA GLY A 63 -9.96 -7.23 -24.90
C GLY A 63 -9.94 -5.77 -24.44
N THR A 64 -10.96 -5.31 -23.70
CA THR A 64 -11.13 -3.90 -23.35
C THR A 64 -10.25 -3.46 -22.17
N LYS A 65 -9.59 -2.33 -22.42
CA LYS A 65 -8.89 -1.34 -21.58
C LYS A 65 -9.12 -1.03 -20.09
N LEU A 66 -9.81 -1.77 -19.23
CA LEU A 66 -10.42 -1.20 -18.00
C LEU A 66 -9.46 -0.77 -16.87
N GLU A 67 -9.87 0.21 -16.07
CA GLU A 67 -9.22 0.60 -14.81
C GLU A 67 -10.17 0.25 -13.66
N LEU A 68 -9.85 -0.80 -12.90
CA LEU A 68 -10.70 -1.31 -11.81
C LEU A 68 -9.99 -1.19 -10.45
N PRO A 69 -10.71 -0.95 -9.34
CA PRO A 69 -10.14 -1.06 -8.01
C PRO A 69 -9.55 -2.45 -7.76
N LEU A 70 -8.47 -2.52 -7.00
CA LEU A 70 -7.78 -3.77 -6.68
C LEU A 70 -8.73 -4.80 -6.04
N TRP A 71 -9.59 -4.41 -5.10
CA TRP A 71 -10.56 -5.32 -4.47
C TRP A 71 -11.51 -5.98 -5.48
N LEU A 72 -11.91 -5.29 -6.54
CA LEU A 72 -12.78 -5.83 -7.59
C LEU A 72 -11.99 -6.73 -8.54
N ALA A 73 -10.77 -6.31 -8.89
CA ALA A 73 -9.87 -7.11 -9.72
C ALA A 73 -9.57 -8.46 -9.05
N LYS A 74 -9.31 -8.49 -7.73
CA LYS A 74 -9.13 -9.71 -6.94
C LYS A 74 -10.29 -10.69 -7.09
N GLY A 75 -11.53 -10.21 -6.95
CA GLY A 75 -12.72 -11.06 -7.00
C GLY A 75 -13.02 -11.65 -8.39
N LEU A 76 -12.57 -10.98 -9.44
CA LEU A 76 -12.77 -11.40 -10.83
C LEU A 76 -11.55 -12.15 -11.41
N PHE A 77 -10.41 -12.11 -10.73
CA PHE A 77 -9.18 -12.77 -11.17
C PHE A 77 -9.24 -14.28 -10.93
N ASP A 78 -8.66 -15.03 -11.84
CA ASP A 78 -8.44 -16.48 -11.73
C ASP A 78 -7.10 -16.80 -12.39
N ASN A 79 -6.41 -17.84 -11.92
CA ASN A 79 -5.13 -18.30 -12.47
C ASN A 79 -5.20 -18.62 -13.97
N LYS A 80 -6.39 -19.00 -14.45
CA LYS A 80 -6.66 -19.27 -15.86
C LYS A 80 -7.00 -18.03 -16.69
N ARG A 81 -7.08 -16.84 -16.07
CA ARG A 81 -7.44 -15.55 -16.70
C ARG A 81 -8.72 -15.66 -17.53
N ARG A 82 -9.78 -16.21 -16.92
CA ARG A 82 -11.05 -16.46 -17.62
C ARG A 82 -11.89 -15.21 -17.85
N ILE A 83 -11.86 -14.28 -16.91
CA ILE A 83 -12.73 -13.09 -16.92
C ILE A 83 -11.92 -11.85 -17.25
N LEU A 84 -10.78 -11.69 -16.57
CA LEU A 84 -9.85 -10.59 -16.78
C LEU A 84 -8.40 -11.06 -16.72
N SER A 85 -7.55 -10.30 -17.39
CA SER A 85 -6.11 -10.29 -17.19
C SER A 85 -5.69 -8.96 -16.59
N VAL A 86 -4.71 -8.99 -15.70
CA VAL A 86 -4.24 -7.79 -14.99
C VAL A 86 -2.91 -7.36 -15.59
N GLU A 87 -2.76 -6.06 -15.86
CA GLU A 87 -1.50 -5.46 -16.27
C GLU A 87 -0.78 -4.88 -15.05
N LEU A 88 0.47 -5.31 -14.83
CA LEU A 88 1.28 -4.80 -13.72
C LEU A 88 1.58 -3.30 -13.92
N PRO A 89 1.30 -2.45 -12.91
CA PRO A 89 1.68 -1.04 -12.92
C PRO A 89 3.16 -0.88 -13.25
N LYS A 90 3.50 0.17 -13.99
CA LYS A 90 4.86 0.42 -14.48
C LYS A 90 5.91 0.37 -13.36
N ILE A 91 5.56 0.85 -12.18
CA ILE A 91 6.42 0.92 -11.01
C ILE A 91 6.92 -0.45 -10.52
N TYR A 92 6.20 -1.53 -10.86
CA TYR A 92 6.55 -2.91 -10.52
C TYR A 92 7.19 -3.67 -11.69
N GLN A 93 7.30 -3.04 -12.87
CA GLN A 93 7.95 -3.63 -14.04
C GLN A 93 9.47 -3.61 -13.89
N GLU A 94 10.14 -4.46 -14.67
CA GLU A 94 11.61 -4.65 -14.62
C GLU A 94 12.40 -3.34 -14.78
N GLY A 95 11.94 -2.42 -15.63
CA GLY A 95 12.61 -1.13 -15.84
C GLY A 95 12.70 -0.25 -14.59
N TRP A 96 11.77 -0.36 -13.65
CA TRP A 96 11.85 0.37 -12.38
C TRP A 96 12.71 -0.35 -11.34
N ARG A 97 12.97 -1.66 -11.51
CA ARG A 97 13.84 -2.43 -10.60
C ARG A 97 15.29 -1.95 -10.65
N THR A 98 15.77 -1.57 -11.84
CA THR A 98 17.12 -1.00 -11.99
C THR A 98 17.24 0.35 -11.30
N VAL A 99 16.20 1.18 -11.34
CA VAL A 99 16.14 2.47 -10.63
C VAL A 99 16.20 2.26 -9.12
N PHE A 100 15.37 1.35 -8.60
CA PHE A 100 15.37 1.01 -7.17
C PHE A 100 16.67 0.37 -6.68
N SER A 101 17.34 -0.42 -7.55
CA SER A 101 18.64 -1.02 -7.27
C SER A 101 19.78 0.02 -7.26
N ALA A 102 19.68 1.04 -8.11
CA ALA A 102 20.66 2.11 -8.17
C ALA A 102 20.63 3.00 -6.93
N ASP A 103 19.47 3.56 -6.59
CA ASP A 103 19.24 4.25 -5.32
C ASP A 103 17.74 4.37 -5.02
N ALA A 104 17.27 3.65 -4.00
CA ALA A 104 15.88 3.71 -3.58
C ALA A 104 15.53 5.06 -2.90
N ASN A 105 16.51 5.81 -2.39
CA ASN A 105 16.28 7.06 -1.65
C ASN A 105 15.84 8.23 -2.53
N VAL A 106 16.16 8.21 -3.82
CA VAL A 106 15.79 9.26 -4.78
C VAL A 106 14.41 9.06 -5.39
N VAL A 107 13.74 7.95 -5.09
CA VAL A 107 12.37 7.68 -5.53
C VAL A 107 11.39 8.33 -4.57
N ASP A 108 10.34 8.93 -5.13
CA ASP A 108 9.19 9.46 -4.39
C ASP A 108 8.10 8.38 -4.40
N LEU A 109 8.00 7.60 -3.32
CA LEU A 109 7.06 6.48 -3.26
C LEU A 109 5.63 6.99 -3.17
N HIS A 110 5.41 8.08 -2.44
CA HIS A 110 4.07 8.65 -2.25
C HIS A 110 3.40 9.06 -3.56
N LYS A 111 4.16 9.63 -4.52
CA LYS A 111 3.65 9.95 -5.86
C LYS A 111 3.36 8.72 -6.73
N MET A 112 4.07 7.64 -6.47
CA MET A 112 4.00 6.40 -7.26
C MET A 112 2.90 5.46 -6.76
N GLY A 113 2.47 5.67 -5.52
CA GLY A 113 1.39 4.96 -4.83
C GLY A 113 1.64 5.08 -3.33
N PRO A 114 0.75 5.70 -2.54
CA PRO A 114 0.98 5.88 -1.10
C PRO A 114 1.10 4.56 -0.33
N HIS A 115 0.64 3.45 -0.92
CA HIS A 115 0.71 2.09 -0.36
C HIS A 115 1.54 1.12 -1.22
N PHE A 116 2.71 1.57 -1.69
CA PHE A 116 3.64 0.81 -2.53
C PHE A 116 3.94 -0.59 -1.98
N TYR A 117 4.26 -0.70 -0.68
CA TYR A 117 4.62 -1.99 -0.06
C TYR A 117 3.42 -2.92 0.15
N GLY A 118 2.27 -2.37 0.55
CA GLY A 118 1.05 -3.16 0.75
C GLY A 118 0.52 -3.71 -0.57
N GLN A 119 0.40 -2.85 -1.57
CA GLN A 119 -0.14 -3.21 -2.89
C GLN A 119 0.68 -4.29 -3.58
N VAL A 120 2.02 -4.22 -3.51
CA VAL A 120 2.88 -5.20 -4.18
C VAL A 120 2.80 -6.60 -3.55
N ILE A 121 2.69 -6.68 -2.22
CA ILE A 121 2.55 -7.95 -1.49
C ILE A 121 1.19 -8.54 -1.79
N ASP A 122 0.15 -7.72 -1.71
CA ASP A 122 -1.21 -8.11 -1.99
C ASP A 122 -1.37 -8.70 -3.41
N MET A 123 -0.90 -7.99 -4.43
CA MET A 123 -0.90 -8.49 -5.82
C MET A 123 -0.12 -9.80 -5.99
N LYS A 124 0.94 -10.03 -5.21
CA LYS A 124 1.68 -11.29 -5.22
C LYS A 124 0.85 -12.43 -4.63
N THR A 125 0.21 -12.20 -3.48
CA THR A 125 -0.60 -13.21 -2.79
C THR A 125 -1.74 -13.70 -3.68
N TYR A 126 -2.39 -12.81 -4.43
CA TYR A 126 -3.47 -13.18 -5.36
C TYR A 126 -2.98 -13.74 -6.70
N GLY A 127 -1.68 -14.00 -6.88
CA GLY A 127 -1.13 -14.59 -8.10
C GLY A 127 -1.15 -13.68 -9.32
N ILE A 128 -1.45 -12.39 -9.11
CA ILE A 128 -1.53 -11.36 -10.16
C ILE A 128 -0.13 -11.02 -10.69
N ALA A 129 0.88 -11.06 -9.83
CA ALA A 129 2.27 -10.71 -10.15
C ALA A 129 3.17 -11.90 -10.49
N HIS A 130 2.65 -12.96 -11.13
CA HIS A 130 3.50 -14.03 -11.69
C HIS A 130 4.02 -13.65 -13.08
N ASP A 131 5.34 -13.65 -13.23
CA ASP A 131 5.98 -13.52 -14.54
C ASP A 131 5.59 -14.71 -15.42
N SER A 132 5.12 -14.41 -16.63
CA SER A 132 4.66 -15.33 -17.67
C SER A 132 5.68 -16.40 -18.10
N GLY A 133 6.95 -16.27 -17.67
CA GLY A 133 8.04 -17.17 -18.01
C GLY A 133 8.17 -18.45 -17.18
N ASP A 134 7.64 -18.52 -15.95
CA ASP A 134 7.89 -19.67 -15.06
C ASP A 134 6.62 -20.41 -14.63
N ARG A 135 6.15 -21.29 -15.51
CA ARG A 135 5.04 -22.23 -15.25
C ARG A 135 5.46 -23.49 -14.48
N ARG A 136 6.73 -23.65 -14.10
CA ARG A 136 7.21 -24.87 -13.42
C ARG A 136 7.17 -24.78 -11.89
N ALA A 137 7.18 -23.58 -11.32
CA ALA A 137 7.25 -23.40 -9.86
C ALA A 137 5.90 -23.56 -9.11
N SER A 138 4.76 -23.48 -9.81
CA SER A 138 3.43 -23.49 -9.16
C SER A 138 2.98 -24.88 -8.67
N HIS A 139 3.59 -25.97 -9.13
CA HIS A 139 3.25 -27.32 -8.66
C HIS A 139 4.09 -27.82 -7.48
N GLN A 140 5.13 -27.10 -7.06
CA GLN A 140 6.03 -27.51 -5.97
C GLN A 140 5.95 -26.58 -4.74
N MET A 141 4.86 -25.83 -4.55
CA MET A 141 4.74 -24.92 -3.38
C MET A 141 3.97 -25.54 -2.20
N LEU A 142 3.17 -26.60 -2.43
CA LEU A 142 2.28 -27.14 -1.39
C LEU A 142 2.84 -28.30 -0.56
N LEU A 143 4.06 -28.77 -0.84
CA LEU A 143 4.62 -29.95 -0.16
C LEU A 143 6.14 -29.90 -0.01
N LEU A 144 6.72 -28.94 0.74
CA LEU A 144 8.05 -29.16 1.31
C LEU A 144 8.19 -28.54 2.72
N PRO A 145 8.96 -29.19 3.63
CA PRO A 145 9.08 -28.78 5.03
C PRO A 145 9.89 -27.48 5.15
N ARG A 146 9.56 -26.70 6.18
CA ARG A 146 10.27 -25.48 6.60
C ARG A 146 11.73 -25.77 6.95
N GLY A 147 12.62 -25.68 5.97
CA GLY A 147 14.05 -25.77 6.19
C GLY A 147 14.79 -25.84 4.87
N VAL A 148 15.81 -24.98 4.74
CA VAL A 148 16.72 -24.82 3.60
C VAL A 148 16.24 -23.81 2.55
N TYR A 149 16.62 -22.56 2.81
CA TYR A 149 16.70 -21.45 1.87
C TYR A 149 17.61 -21.84 0.71
N ASP A 150 17.07 -22.18 -0.48
CA ASP A 150 17.85 -22.18 -1.73
C ASP A 150 17.05 -22.35 -3.04
N LEU A 151 15.74 -22.08 -3.04
CA LEU A 151 14.90 -22.25 -4.23
C LEU A 151 13.96 -21.04 -4.44
N CYS A 152 14.50 -19.81 -4.54
CA CYS A 152 13.80 -18.67 -5.17
C CYS A 152 14.59 -17.34 -5.27
N ASP A 153 15.92 -17.34 -5.33
CA ASP A 153 16.64 -16.06 -5.50
C ASP A 153 16.27 -15.32 -6.80
N GLN A 154 15.78 -16.02 -7.83
CA GLN A 154 15.28 -15.38 -9.05
C GLN A 154 13.87 -14.77 -8.91
N CYS A 155 13.01 -15.29 -8.03
CA CYS A 155 11.64 -14.75 -7.83
C CYS A 155 11.56 -13.73 -6.69
N ILE A 156 12.56 -13.67 -5.82
CA ILE A 156 12.74 -12.56 -4.85
C ILE A 156 13.09 -11.27 -5.59
N VAL A 157 13.71 -11.35 -6.77
CA VAL A 157 14.06 -10.20 -7.61
C VAL A 157 12.84 -9.53 -8.26
N ILE A 158 11.69 -10.20 -8.32
CA ILE A 158 10.52 -9.70 -9.05
C ILE A 158 9.71 -8.67 -8.27
N LEU A 159 9.79 -8.62 -6.94
CA LEU A 159 9.09 -7.63 -6.12
C LEU A 159 9.99 -7.18 -4.97
N GLY A 160 10.65 -6.03 -5.16
CA GLY A 160 11.65 -5.43 -4.29
C GLY A 160 11.14 -5.03 -2.90
N GLN A 161 10.91 -6.02 -2.04
CA GLN A 161 10.53 -5.80 -0.64
C GLN A 161 11.76 -5.70 0.29
N PRO A 162 12.78 -6.59 0.24
CA PRO A 162 13.95 -6.43 1.10
C PRO A 162 14.86 -5.29 0.65
N THR A 163 15.15 -5.12 -0.65
CA THR A 163 16.20 -4.19 -1.09
C THR A 163 15.79 -2.72 -1.02
N THR A 164 14.54 -2.38 -1.36
CA THR A 164 14.08 -0.97 -1.36
C THR A 164 13.90 -0.44 0.06
N PHE A 165 13.19 -1.19 0.91
CA PHE A 165 12.99 -0.80 2.30
C PHE A 165 14.31 -0.80 3.07
N VAL A 166 15.15 -1.83 2.95
CA VAL A 166 16.47 -1.85 3.62
C VAL A 166 17.36 -0.71 3.14
N GLY A 167 17.36 -0.39 1.84
CA GLY A 167 18.11 0.73 1.28
C GLY A 167 17.66 2.11 1.79
N ARG A 168 16.38 2.25 2.15
CA ARG A 168 15.78 3.49 2.69
C ARG A 168 15.77 3.54 4.22
N PHE A 169 15.85 2.38 4.88
CA PHE A 169 15.70 2.22 6.32
C PHE A 169 16.66 3.10 7.11
N ARG A 170 17.95 3.11 6.73
CA ARG A 170 18.97 3.91 7.42
C ARG A 170 18.64 5.41 7.35
N ARG A 171 18.23 5.91 6.19
CA ARG A 171 17.85 7.31 5.99
C ARG A 171 16.64 7.68 6.83
N ILE A 172 15.61 6.82 6.85
CA ILE A 172 14.39 7.04 7.64
C ILE A 172 14.73 7.07 9.13
N MET A 173 15.48 6.09 9.64
CA MET A 173 15.91 6.02 11.03
C MET A 173 16.67 7.27 11.44
N ASP A 174 17.76 7.59 10.72
CA ASP A 174 18.63 8.72 11.03
C ASP A 174 17.86 10.04 10.99
N SER A 175 16.99 10.23 9.99
CA SER A 175 16.19 11.46 9.88
C SER A 175 15.14 11.55 10.99
N SER A 176 14.50 10.43 11.38
CA SER A 176 13.46 10.44 12.41
C SER A 176 14.00 10.69 13.82
N GLN A 177 15.26 10.32 14.08
CA GLN A 177 15.87 10.41 15.41
C GLN A 177 16.80 11.62 15.59
N ASN A 178 17.18 12.31 14.51
CA ASN A 178 18.06 13.48 14.57
C ASN A 178 17.38 14.80 14.18
N ALA A 179 16.18 14.78 13.59
CA ALA A 179 15.45 15.99 13.20
C ALA A 179 14.59 16.55 14.36
N TYR A 180 15.25 17.15 15.35
CA TYR A 180 14.56 17.81 16.48
C TYR A 180 14.19 19.25 16.13
N ASN A 181 12.89 19.58 16.09
CA ASN A 181 12.35 20.89 15.67
C ASN A 181 12.75 21.34 14.25
N GLU A 182 13.14 20.41 13.38
CA GLU A 182 13.43 20.69 11.97
C GLU A 182 12.21 20.46 11.08
N ASP A 183 12.15 21.14 9.93
CA ASP A 183 11.12 20.88 8.93
C ASP A 183 11.38 19.55 8.21
N THR A 184 10.61 18.53 8.59
CA THR A 184 10.68 17.19 8.01
C THR A 184 9.72 16.98 6.84
N SER A 185 8.93 17.99 6.48
CA SER A 185 7.84 17.89 5.51
C SER A 185 8.33 17.41 4.14
N ALA A 186 9.48 17.90 3.68
CA ALA A 186 10.05 17.53 2.38
C ALA A 186 10.46 16.05 2.31
N LEU A 187 10.93 15.47 3.42
CA LEU A 187 11.26 14.06 3.50
C LEU A 187 9.98 13.23 3.57
N VAL A 188 9.09 13.56 4.52
CA VAL A 188 7.86 12.82 4.80
C VAL A 188 6.95 12.79 3.57
N ALA A 189 6.90 13.86 2.78
CA ALA A 189 6.11 13.93 1.55
C ALA A 189 6.42 12.82 0.53
N ARG A 190 7.62 12.22 0.60
CA ARG A 190 8.11 11.21 -0.35
C ARG A 190 8.03 9.77 0.18
N LEU A 191 7.59 9.61 1.43
CA LEU A 191 7.50 8.34 2.13
C LEU A 191 6.16 7.66 1.83
N ASP A 192 6.21 6.33 1.74
CA ASP A 192 5.04 5.44 1.76
C ASP A 192 4.32 5.49 3.13
N GLU A 193 3.04 5.12 3.22
CA GLU A 193 2.30 5.13 4.50
C GLU A 193 2.94 4.26 5.59
N MET A 194 3.54 3.12 5.23
CA MET A 194 4.28 2.29 6.19
C MET A 194 5.57 3.00 6.65
N GLU A 195 6.30 3.64 5.74
CA GLU A 195 7.50 4.43 6.08
C GLU A 195 7.15 5.65 6.94
N ARG A 196 5.99 6.29 6.69
CA ARG A 196 5.45 7.40 7.49
C ARG A 196 5.13 6.95 8.90
N GLY A 197 4.47 5.80 9.06
CA GLY A 197 4.19 5.21 10.38
C GLY A 197 5.47 4.94 11.17
N LEU A 198 6.49 4.39 10.52
CA LEU A 198 7.80 4.15 11.13
C LEU A 198 8.50 5.47 11.52
N PHE A 199 8.50 6.45 10.61
CA PHE A 199 9.07 7.77 10.86
C PHE A 199 8.40 8.49 12.03
N GLN A 200 7.06 8.46 12.09
CA GLN A 200 6.28 9.02 13.20
C GLN A 200 6.61 8.34 14.53
N THR A 201 6.82 7.03 14.52
CA THR A 201 7.23 6.28 15.72
C THR A 201 8.62 6.71 16.21
N GLY A 202 9.58 6.88 15.29
CA GLY A 202 10.91 7.41 15.61
C GLY A 202 10.85 8.83 16.19
N GLN A 203 10.09 9.71 15.55
CA GLN A 203 9.91 11.09 16.00
C GLN A 203 9.19 11.17 17.35
N LYS A 204 8.19 10.32 17.60
CA LYS A 204 7.54 10.24 18.90
C LYS A 204 8.55 9.87 19.99
N GLY A 205 9.36 8.85 19.76
CA GLY A 205 10.40 8.44 20.72
C GLY A 205 11.42 9.54 21.01
N LEU A 206 11.88 10.26 19.98
CA LEU A 206 12.78 11.41 20.15
C LEU A 206 12.15 12.52 21.00
N ASN A 207 10.92 12.91 20.66
CA ASN A 207 10.21 13.97 21.37
C ASN A 207 9.90 13.59 22.82
N ASP A 208 9.48 12.35 23.07
CA ASP A 208 9.20 11.84 24.42
C ASP A 208 10.47 11.87 25.28
N PHE A 209 11.61 11.43 24.73
CA PHE A 209 12.90 11.49 25.41
C PHE A 209 13.36 12.93 25.69
N GLN A 210 13.24 13.83 24.73
CA GLN A 210 13.59 15.24 24.88
C GLN A 210 12.72 15.96 25.93
N CYS A 211 11.41 15.67 25.96
CA CYS A 211 10.49 16.17 26.99
C CYS A 211 10.86 15.64 28.38
N TRP A 212 11.27 14.38 28.48
CA TRP A 212 11.74 13.78 29.72
C TRP A 212 13.05 14.41 30.21
N GLU A 213 14.04 14.58 29.34
CA GLU A 213 15.34 15.19 29.66
C GLU A 213 15.19 16.62 30.19
N LYS A 214 14.22 17.39 29.66
CA LYS A 214 13.90 18.75 30.10
C LYS A 214 13.02 18.80 31.36
N GLY A 215 12.65 17.65 31.94
CA GLY A 215 11.75 17.56 33.08
C GLY A 215 10.28 17.91 32.77
N GLN A 216 9.93 18.16 31.51
CA GLN A 216 8.57 18.53 31.08
C GLN A 216 7.60 17.35 31.20
N ALA A 217 8.10 16.11 31.13
CA ALA A 217 7.30 14.90 31.32
C ALA A 217 6.76 14.71 32.75
N SER A 218 7.24 15.49 33.73
CA SER A 218 6.75 15.44 35.12
C SER A 218 5.42 16.17 35.32
N GLN A 219 5.06 17.08 34.40
CA GLN A 219 3.85 17.88 34.50
C GLN A 219 2.65 17.09 33.96
N LEU A 220 1.67 16.85 34.82
CA LEU A 220 0.39 16.27 34.40
C LEU A 220 -0.38 17.27 33.55
N THR A 221 -0.58 16.93 32.29
CA THR A 221 -1.39 17.72 31.36
C THR A 221 -2.72 17.03 31.10
N ALA A 222 -3.79 17.81 30.91
CA ALA A 222 -5.07 17.24 30.51
C ALA A 222 -4.93 16.58 29.14
N SER A 223 -5.45 15.36 29.01
CA SER A 223 -5.42 14.65 27.72
C SER A 223 -6.03 15.51 26.62
N ASN A 224 -5.41 15.46 25.44
CA ASN A 224 -5.92 16.08 24.23
C ASN A 224 -7.39 15.72 23.95
N LEU A 225 -7.88 14.56 24.39
CA LEU A 225 -9.30 14.21 24.26
C LEU A 225 -10.18 15.18 25.06
N VAL A 226 -9.87 15.38 26.34
CA VAL A 226 -10.63 16.28 27.23
C VAL A 226 -10.59 17.73 26.73
N GLN A 227 -9.41 18.19 26.28
CA GLN A 227 -9.26 19.54 25.72
C GLN A 227 -10.12 19.78 24.47
N ASN A 228 -10.26 18.77 23.60
CA ASN A 228 -11.04 18.89 22.36
C ASN A 228 -12.55 18.69 22.58
N TYR A 229 -12.96 17.81 23.50
CA TYR A 229 -14.37 17.66 23.87
C TYR A 229 -14.92 18.92 24.55
N ALA A 230 -14.13 19.60 25.39
CA ALA A 230 -14.54 20.85 26.02
C ALA A 230 -14.79 21.97 25.00
N LYS A 231 -13.96 22.06 23.95
CA LYS A 231 -14.11 23.05 22.87
C LYS A 231 -15.40 22.86 22.06
N ARG A 232 -15.83 21.61 21.85
CA ARG A 232 -17.06 21.31 21.09
C ARG A 232 -18.35 21.65 21.86
N LYS A 233 -18.33 21.67 23.20
CA LYS A 233 -19.51 22.00 24.00
C LYS A 233 -19.77 23.50 24.13
N PHE A 234 -18.77 24.35 23.93
CA PHE A 234 -18.93 25.81 24.03
C PHE A 234 -19.65 26.42 22.82
N THR A 235 -19.56 25.80 21.64
CA THR A 235 -20.26 26.26 20.43
C THR A 235 -21.77 26.02 20.46
N ASP A 236 -22.27 25.14 21.33
CA ASP A 236 -23.71 24.82 21.45
C ASP A 236 -24.42 25.67 22.55
N MET A 237 -23.76 26.68 23.11
CA MET A 237 -24.30 27.52 24.22
C MET A 237 -24.42 29.02 23.88
N GLU A 238 -24.39 29.39 22.60
CA GLU A 238 -24.55 30.80 22.14
C GLU A 238 -25.88 31.09 21.39
N ASP A 239 -26.93 30.31 21.63
CA ASP A 239 -28.32 30.63 21.23
C ASP A 239 -29.24 30.89 22.43
#